data_AF-A0AA88A4T7-F1
#
_entry.id   AF-A0AA88A4T7-F1
#
_cell.length_a   1.000
_cell.length_b   1.000
_cell.length_c   1.000
_cell.angle_alpha   90.00
_cell.angle_beta   90.00
_cell.angle_gamma   90.00
#
_symmetry.space_group_name_H-M   'P 1'
#
loop_
_entity.id
_entity.type
_entity.pdbx_description
1 polymer ?
#
loop_
_entity_poly.entity_id
_entity_poly.type
_entity_poly.pdbx_seq_one_letter_code
_entity_poly.pdbx_strand_id
1 'polypeptide(L)' 'MSNPLARYQKLGYKESLEKIHRYPLACKELGFILRAAYAEFPKNLQALIVQDTITAFRLLPG' A
#
# COMPACT_ATOMS: atom_id res chain seq x y z
N MET A 1 -18.66 -13.32 -1.62
CA MET A 1 -17.27 -12.88 -1.31
C MET A 1 -16.98 -11.65 -2.15
N SER A 2 -16.94 -10.46 -1.54
CA SER A 2 -16.78 -9.19 -2.24
C SER A 2 -15.37 -9.08 -2.82
N ASN A 3 -15.30 -8.98 -4.16
CA ASN A 3 -14.06 -8.85 -4.91
C ASN A 3 -13.26 -7.64 -4.39
N PRO A 4 -11.98 -7.78 -3.98
CA PRO A 4 -11.19 -6.66 -3.44
C PRO A 4 -11.21 -5.44 -4.36
N LEU A 5 -11.17 -5.67 -5.68
CA LEU A 5 -11.26 -4.63 -6.71
C LEU A 5 -12.54 -3.80 -6.61
N ALA A 6 -13.69 -4.46 -6.40
CA ALA A 6 -14.98 -3.79 -6.26
C ALA A 6 -15.05 -2.96 -4.97
N ARG A 7 -14.40 -3.42 -3.91
CA ARG A 7 -14.29 -2.66 -2.64
C ARG A 7 -13.42 -1.42 -2.81
N TYR A 8 -12.30 -1.55 -3.51
CA TYR A 8 -11.42 -0.44 -3.84
C TYR A 8 -12.10 0.61 -4.73
N GLN A 9 -12.86 0.18 -5.74
CA GLN A 9 -13.65 1.07 -6.61
C GLN A 9 -14.74 1.82 -5.83
N LYS A 10 -15.47 1.13 -4.94
CA LYS A 10 -16.55 1.75 -4.14
C LYS A 10 -16.07 2.81 -3.16
N LEU A 11 -14.81 2.73 -2.72
CA LEU A 11 -14.21 3.65 -1.75
C LEU A 11 -13.57 4.89 -2.41
N GLY A 12 -13.72 5.09 -3.73
CA GLY A 12 -13.12 6.24 -4.41
C GLY A 12 -11.59 6.21 -4.46
N TYR A 13 -10.96 5.07 -4.15
CA TYR A 13 -9.50 4.95 -4.17
C TYR A 13 -8.93 5.19 -5.57
N LYS A 14 -9.67 4.87 -6.63
CA LYS A 14 -9.24 5.10 -8.01
C LYS A 14 -8.95 6.58 -8.29
N GLU A 15 -9.83 7.47 -7.85
CA GLU A 15 -9.68 8.94 -7.99
C GLU A 15 -8.56 9.49 -7.08
N SER A 16 -8.33 8.84 -5.94
CA SER A 16 -7.26 9.17 -5.00
C SER A 16 -5.87 8.71 -5.51
N LEU A 17 -5.85 7.60 -6.27
CA LEU A 17 -4.67 6.96 -6.88
C LEU A 17 -4.29 7.58 -8.23
N GLU A 18 -5.24 8.07 -9.03
CA GLU A 18 -4.99 8.80 -10.29
C GLU A 18 -4.24 10.14 -10.08
N LYS A 19 -4.08 10.60 -8.84
CA LYS A 19 -3.15 11.69 -8.51
C LYS A 19 -1.71 11.17 -8.58
N ILE A 20 -1.15 11.16 -9.79
CA ILE A 20 0.24 10.82 -10.17
C ILE A 20 1.28 11.41 -9.18
N HIS A 21 1.02 12.57 -8.57
CA HIS A 21 1.89 13.20 -7.56
C HIS A 21 1.95 12.49 -6.19
N ARG A 22 1.14 11.47 -5.93
CA ARG A 22 1.14 10.74 -4.66
C ARG A 22 2.04 9.51 -4.66
N TYR A 23 2.54 9.08 -5.81
CA TYR A 23 3.47 7.96 -5.89
C TYR A 23 4.74 8.19 -5.04
N PRO A 24 5.48 9.32 -5.20
CA PRO A 24 6.69 9.55 -4.41
C PRO A 24 6.40 9.69 -2.91
N LEU A 25 5.24 10.26 -2.56
CA LEU A 25 4.81 10.43 -1.17
C LEU A 25 4.48 9.07 -0.53
N ALA A 26 3.72 8.21 -1.24
CA ALA A 26 3.39 6.87 -0.79
C ALA A 26 4.66 6.01 -0.64
N CYS A 27 5.61 6.08 -1.58
CA CYS A 27 6.91 5.41 -1.47
C CYS A 27 7.66 5.85 -0.20
N LYS A 28 7.63 7.16 0.10
CA LYS A 28 8.32 7.74 1.26
C LYS A 28 7.69 7.29 2.58
N GLU A 29 6.37 7.30 2.66
CA GLU A 29 5.63 6.86 3.85
C GLU A 29 5.79 5.36 4.10
N LEU A 30 5.63 4.52 3.06
CA LEU A 30 5.85 3.08 3.15
C LEU A 30 7.29 2.76 3.55
N GLY A 31 8.27 3.45 2.96
CA GLY A 31 9.68 3.32 3.33
C GLY A 31 10.01 3.81 4.75
N PHE A 32 9.20 4.70 5.32
CA PHE A 32 9.32 5.12 6.72
C PHE A 32 8.77 4.04 7.66
N ILE A 33 7.58 3.50 7.38
CA ILE A 33 6.96 2.40 8.15
C ILE A 33 7.89 1.19 8.19
N LEU A 34 8.45 0.82 7.04
CA LEU A 34 9.40 -0.30 6.96
C LEU A 34 10.68 -0.03 7.76
N ARG A 35 11.20 1.20 7.78
CA ARG A 35 12.40 1.51 8.56
C ARG A 35 12.15 1.60 10.07
N ALA A 36 11.02 2.19 10.45
CA ALA A 36 10.71 2.48 11.85
C ALA A 36 10.18 1.25 12.59
N ALA A 37 9.37 0.42 11.93
CA ALA A 37 8.57 -0.58 12.63
C ALA A 37 8.80 -2.03 12.18
N TYR A 38 9.40 -2.26 11.01
CA TYR A 38 9.58 -3.63 10.48
C TYR A 38 10.39 -4.54 11.41
N ALA A 39 11.45 -4.01 12.02
CA ALA A 39 12.31 -4.76 12.93
C ALA A 39 11.61 -5.14 14.25
N GLU A 40 10.62 -4.35 14.68
CA GLU A 40 9.87 -4.57 15.92
C GLU A 40 8.64 -5.47 15.70
N PHE A 41 8.25 -5.71 14.46
CA PHE A 41 7.09 -6.53 14.15
C PHE A 41 7.39 -8.04 14.26
N PRO A 42 6.43 -8.84 14.77
CA PRO A 42 6.53 -10.30 14.73
C PRO A 42 6.56 -10.80 13.28
N LYS A 43 7.25 -11.92 13.02
CA LYS A 43 7.50 -12.47 11.67
C LYS A 43 6.26 -12.56 10.78
N ASN A 44 5.11 -12.91 11.35
CA ASN A 44 3.85 -13.01 10.62
C ASN A 44 3.38 -11.65 10.09
N LEU A 45 3.59 -10.59 10.89
CA LEU A 45 3.21 -9.24 10.53
C LEU A 45 4.21 -8.61 9.55
N GLN A 46 5.51 -8.96 9.66
CA GLN A 46 6.52 -8.60 8.65
C GLN A 46 6.14 -9.13 7.26
N ALA A 47 5.78 -10.41 7.16
CA ALA A 47 5.37 -11.03 5.91
C ALA A 47 4.13 -10.36 5.31
N LEU A 48 3.13 -10.06 6.15
CA LEU A 48 1.92 -9.36 5.74
C LEU A 48 2.22 -7.96 5.20
N ILE A 49 3.03 -7.18 5.91
CA ILE A 49 3.38 -5.80 5.52
C ILE A 49 4.15 -5.79 4.21
N VAL A 50 5.09 -6.71 4.00
CA VAL A 50 5.84 -6.81 2.73
C VAL A 50 4.90 -7.11 1.57
N GLN A 51 3.99 -8.08 1.74
CA GLN A 51 3.03 -8.43 0.71
C GLN A 51 2.09 -7.26 0.37
N ASP A 52 1.62 -6.55 1.39
CA ASP A 52 0.72 -5.41 1.22
C ASP A 52 1.44 -4.22 0.55
N THR A 53 2.70 -3.98 0.94
CA THR A 53 3.56 -2.95 0.34
C THR A 53 3.82 -3.22 -1.14
N ILE A 54 4.14 -4.47 -1.51
CA ILE A 54 4.33 -4.87 -2.93
C ILE A 54 3.02 -4.70 -3.72
N THR A 55 1.89 -5.03 -3.10
CA THR A 55 0.57 -4.90 -3.73
C THR A 55 0.21 -3.43 -3.96
N ALA A 56 0.49 -2.57 -2.98
CA ALA A 56 0.33 -1.12 -3.11
C ALA A 56 1.19 -0.56 -4.26
N PHE A 57 2.46 -0.98 -4.37
CA PHE A 57 3.32 -0.56 -5.49
C PHE A 57 2.81 -1.00 -6.86
N ARG A 58 2.17 -2.18 -6.96
CA ARG A 58 1.57 -2.67 -8.21
C ARG A 58 0.26 -1.96 -8.58
N LEU A 59 -0.44 -1.41 -7.59
CA LEU A 59 -1.72 -0.71 -7.77
C LEU A 59 -1.56 0.79 -7.99
N LEU A 60 -0.44 1.37 -7.56
CA LEU A 60 -0.14 2.76 -7.85
C LEU A 60 0.15 2.94 -9.35
N PRO A 61 -0.48 3.91 -10.03
CA PRO A 61 -0.11 4.26 -11.39
C PRO A 61 1.31 4.84 -11.40
N GLY A 62 2.16 4.32 -12.27
CA GLY A 62 3.46 4.90 -12.60
C GLY A 62 3.30 6.13 -13.48
#